data_AF-A0A1S3Y5P2-F1
#
_entry.id   AF-A0A1S3Y5P2-F1
#
_cell.length_a   1.000
_cell.length_b   1.000
_cell.length_c   1.000
_cell.angle_alpha   90.00
_cell.angle_beta   90.00
_cell.angle_gamma   90.00
#
_symmetry.space_group_name_H-M   'P 1'
#
loop_
_entity.id
_entity.type
_entity.pdbx_description
1 polymer ?
#
loop_
_entity_poly.entity_id
_entity_poly.type
_entity_poly.pdbx_seq_one_letter_code
_entity_poly.pdbx_strand_id
1 'polypeptide(L)'
;MNENLEEQSKLPELKLDAKQAQGFLSFFKTLPKDPRAVRLFDRRDYYTSHGDDATFIAKTYYHTTTALRQLGNRADALSSVSVSRNMFETIARDILLERMDRTLELYEGSGSNWRLVKSGTP
;
A
#
# COMPACT_ATOMS: atom_id res chain seq x y z
N MET A 1 14.39 18.39 -23.51
CA MET A 1 14.16 18.28 -22.04
C MET A 1 13.40 16.98 -21.82
N ASN A 2 14.11 15.85 -21.81
CA ASN A 2 13.49 14.54 -21.69
C ASN A 2 14.37 13.69 -20.78
N GLU A 3 14.48 14.11 -19.53
CA GLU A 3 14.96 13.27 -18.45
C GLU A 3 13.73 12.82 -17.66
N ASN A 4 13.70 11.54 -17.27
CA ASN A 4 12.76 10.91 -16.33
C ASN A 4 11.65 9.99 -16.89
N LEU A 5 11.97 9.05 -17.78
CA LEU A 5 11.09 7.89 -18.09
C LEU A 5 11.67 6.52 -17.68
N GLU A 6 12.83 6.46 -17.02
CA GLU A 6 13.50 5.17 -16.71
C GLU A 6 13.27 4.62 -15.29
N GLU A 7 12.56 5.34 -14.40
CA GLU A 7 12.20 4.79 -13.07
C GLU A 7 10.91 3.94 -13.07
N GLN A 8 10.28 3.73 -14.23
CA GLN A 8 8.99 3.05 -14.33
C GLN A 8 9.03 1.52 -14.09
N SER A 9 10.21 0.94 -13.87
CA SER A 9 10.44 -0.52 -13.82
C SER A 9 11.22 -1.00 -12.59
N LYS A 10 11.07 -0.34 -11.43
CA LYS A 10 11.61 -0.84 -10.14
C LYS A 10 10.56 -0.98 -9.04
N LEU A 11 9.30 -1.23 -9.38
CA LEU A 11 8.33 -1.64 -8.37
C LEU A 11 8.69 -3.04 -7.86
N PRO A 12 8.75 -3.25 -6.54
CA PRO A 12 8.98 -4.58 -6.00
C PRO A 12 7.91 -5.55 -6.53
N GLU A 13 8.36 -6.69 -7.07
CA GLU A 13 7.43 -7.75 -7.46
C GLU A 13 6.65 -8.20 -6.21
N LEU A 14 5.33 -8.13 -6.30
CA LEU A 14 4.44 -8.62 -5.27
C LEU A 14 4.47 -10.16 -5.26
N LYS A 15 5.50 -10.75 -4.66
CA LYS A 15 5.63 -12.21 -4.49
C LYS A 15 4.90 -12.60 -3.21
N LEU A 16 3.65 -13.01 -3.36
CA LEU A 16 2.81 -13.46 -2.24
C LEU A 16 2.35 -14.90 -2.51
N ASP A 17 2.71 -15.82 -1.64
CA ASP A 17 2.20 -17.18 -1.66
C ASP A 17 0.67 -17.17 -1.52
N ALA A 18 -0.04 -18.02 -2.27
CA ALA A 18 -1.51 -18.04 -2.30
C ALA A 18 -2.15 -18.17 -0.90
N LYS A 19 -1.52 -18.95 0.00
CA LYS A 19 -1.94 -19.08 1.40
C LYS A 19 -1.78 -17.78 2.20
N GLN A 20 -0.68 -17.07 1.99
CA GLN A 20 -0.42 -15.78 2.66
C GLN A 20 -1.35 -14.69 2.12
N ALA A 21 -1.62 -14.69 0.81
CA ALA A 21 -2.58 -13.79 0.19
C ALA A 21 -3.99 -14.01 0.75
N GLN A 22 -4.43 -15.26 0.87
CA GLN A 22 -5.74 -15.58 1.45
C GLN A 22 -5.84 -15.13 2.92
N GLY A 23 -4.83 -15.41 3.74
CA GLY A 23 -4.81 -14.95 5.14
C GLY A 23 -4.85 -13.42 5.24
N PHE A 24 -4.11 -12.73 4.37
CA PHE A 24 -4.11 -11.27 4.31
C PHE A 24 -5.49 -10.73 3.92
N LEU A 25 -6.14 -11.30 2.90
CA LEU A 25 -7.48 -10.88 2.48
C LEU A 25 -8.51 -11.08 3.60
N SER A 26 -8.44 -12.18 4.35
CA SER A 26 -9.30 -12.40 5.52
C SER A 26 -9.11 -11.32 6.57
N PHE A 27 -7.87 -10.95 6.90
CA PHE A 27 -7.57 -9.84 7.82
C PHE A 27 -8.02 -8.48 7.26
N PHE A 28 -7.73 -8.20 5.98
CA PHE A 28 -8.08 -6.90 5.39
C PHE A 28 -9.60 -6.66 5.41
N LYS A 29 -10.40 -7.72 5.26
CA LYS A 29 -11.86 -7.67 5.39
C LYS A 29 -12.36 -7.33 6.81
N THR A 30 -11.56 -7.55 7.86
CA THR A 30 -11.95 -7.20 9.24
C THR A 30 -11.61 -5.75 9.61
N LEU A 31 -10.81 -5.07 8.79
CA LEU A 31 -10.46 -3.68 9.05
C LEU A 31 -11.66 -2.73 8.85
N PRO A 32 -11.79 -1.67 9.67
CA PRO A 32 -12.84 -0.68 9.48
C PRO A 32 -12.65 0.05 8.15
N LYS A 33 -13.74 0.40 7.46
CA LYS A 33 -13.67 1.25 6.27
C LYS A 33 -13.53 2.70 6.71
N ASP A 34 -12.32 3.22 6.69
CA ASP A 34 -12.03 4.63 6.98
C ASP A 34 -11.42 5.29 5.74
N PRO A 35 -12.11 6.21 5.07
CA PRO A 35 -11.59 6.88 3.87
C PRO A 35 -10.43 7.86 4.16
N ARG A 36 -10.20 8.21 5.44
CA ARG A 36 -9.07 9.06 5.84
C ARG A 36 -7.81 8.24 6.12
N ALA A 37 -7.96 6.96 6.46
CA ALA A 37 -6.84 6.10 6.79
C ALA A 37 -6.14 5.62 5.51
N VAL A 38 -4.87 5.98 5.33
CA VAL A 38 -4.00 5.41 4.32
C VAL A 38 -3.19 4.29 4.95
N ARG A 39 -3.52 3.04 4.60
CA ARG A 39 -2.91 1.85 5.20
C ARG A 39 -1.76 1.32 4.38
N LEU A 40 -0.63 1.12 5.06
CA LEU A 40 0.57 0.51 4.51
C LEU A 40 0.92 -0.74 5.32
N PHE A 41 1.27 -1.81 4.62
CA PHE A 41 1.57 -3.11 5.18
C PHE A 41 3.03 -3.44 4.90
N ASP A 42 3.81 -3.62 5.97
CA ASP A 42 5.23 -3.95 5.87
C ASP A 42 5.42 -5.41 5.42
N ARG A 43 6.10 -5.59 4.29
CA ARG A 43 6.52 -6.89 3.73
C ARG A 43 8.01 -7.16 3.96
N ARG A 44 8.63 -6.50 4.94
CA ARG A 44 10.06 -6.48 5.31
C ARG A 44 10.93 -5.70 4.33
N ASP A 45 10.84 -6.03 3.04
CA ASP A 45 11.69 -5.41 2.00
C ASP A 45 11.05 -4.19 1.35
N TYR A 46 9.72 -4.14 1.38
CA TYR A 46 8.90 -3.09 0.79
C TYR A 46 7.56 -3.02 1.53
N TYR A 47 6.79 -1.98 1.26
CA TYR A 47 5.44 -1.81 1.79
C TYR A 47 4.41 -2.11 0.70
N THR A 48 3.22 -2.52 1.10
CA THR A 48 2.09 -2.67 0.19
C THR A 48 0.92 -1.86 0.68
N SER A 49 0.14 -1.29 -0.23
CA SER A 49 -1.16 -0.71 0.07
C SER A 49 -2.23 -1.35 -0.81
N HIS A 50 -3.48 -1.35 -0.36
CA HIS A 50 -4.54 -2.16 -0.95
C HIS A 50 -5.88 -1.41 -1.03
N GLY A 51 -6.72 -1.78 -2.00
CA GLY A 51 -8.03 -1.17 -2.23
C GLY A 51 -7.96 0.26 -2.73
N ASP A 52 -8.75 1.13 -2.11
CA ASP A 52 -8.81 2.55 -2.44
C ASP A 52 -7.48 3.26 -2.13
N ASP A 53 -6.81 2.85 -1.04
CA ASP A 53 -5.49 3.37 -0.65
C ASP A 53 -4.44 3.08 -1.73
N ALA A 54 -4.48 1.89 -2.33
CA ALA A 54 -3.60 1.55 -3.45
C ALA A 54 -3.83 2.47 -4.64
N THR A 55 -5.10 2.73 -4.96
CA THR A 55 -5.49 3.60 -6.08
C THR A 55 -5.09 5.04 -5.83
N PHE A 56 -5.25 5.52 -4.60
CA PHE A 56 -4.77 6.83 -4.16
C PHE A 56 -3.26 6.93 -4.35
N ILE A 57 -2.49 5.97 -3.80
CA ILE A 57 -1.02 6.02 -3.90
C ILE A 57 -0.55 5.97 -5.36
N ALA A 58 -1.15 5.10 -6.17
CA ALA A 58 -0.83 4.94 -7.59
C ALA A 58 -1.05 6.24 -8.39
N LYS A 59 -2.16 6.95 -8.15
CA LYS A 59 -2.47 8.20 -8.86
C LYS A 59 -1.70 9.40 -8.32
N THR A 60 -1.53 9.48 -7.00
CA THR A 60 -0.99 10.65 -6.32
C THR A 60 0.54 10.68 -6.32
N TYR A 61 1.20 9.55 -6.11
CA TYR A 61 2.67 9.50 -5.99
C TYR A 61 3.36 8.87 -7.18
N TYR A 62 2.76 7.81 -7.76
CA TYR A 62 3.33 7.17 -8.95
C TYR A 62 2.83 7.77 -10.27
N HIS A 63 1.80 8.62 -10.21
CA HIS A 63 1.15 9.22 -11.38
C HIS A 63 0.75 8.20 -12.46
N THR A 64 0.50 6.95 -12.07
CA THR A 64 0.11 5.88 -12.98
C THR A 64 -0.74 4.82 -12.28
N THR A 65 -1.80 4.38 -12.94
CA THR A 65 -2.60 3.23 -12.50
C THR A 65 -2.00 1.89 -12.91
N THR A 66 -0.96 1.88 -13.76
CA THR A 66 -0.27 0.65 -14.18
C THR A 66 0.53 -0.02 -13.06
N ALA A 67 0.81 0.73 -11.98
CA ALA A 67 1.43 0.21 -10.77
C ALA A 67 0.51 -0.72 -9.96
N LEU A 68 -0.81 -0.68 -10.22
CA LEU A 68 -1.78 -1.51 -9.53
C LEU A 68 -1.71 -2.97 -10.00
N ARG A 69 -1.56 -3.87 -9.05
CA ARG A 69 -1.58 -5.33 -9.21
C ARG A 69 -2.79 -5.90 -8.48
N GLN A 70 -3.35 -6.99 -9.00
CA GLN A 70 -4.46 -7.67 -8.34
C GLN A 70 -3.91 -8.72 -7.38
N LEU A 71 -4.30 -8.64 -6.11
CA LEU A 71 -3.97 -9.62 -5.08
C LEU A 71 -5.19 -10.50 -4.81
N GLY A 72 -5.04 -11.81 -4.98
CA GLY A 72 -6.10 -12.80 -4.75
C GLY A 72 -6.69 -13.39 -6.02
N ASN A 73 -7.72 -14.23 -5.84
CA ASN A 73 -8.43 -14.86 -6.95
C ASN A 73 -9.56 -13.96 -7.46
N ARG A 74 -9.88 -14.05 -8.76
CA ARG A 74 -10.72 -13.12 -9.53
C ARG A 74 -12.02 -12.63 -8.88
N ALA A 75 -12.65 -13.39 -7.99
CA ALA A 75 -13.89 -12.98 -7.30
C ALA A 75 -13.65 -12.05 -6.09
N ASP A 76 -12.48 -12.12 -5.45
CA ASP A 76 -12.07 -11.34 -4.28
C ASP A 76 -10.76 -10.59 -4.54
N ALA A 77 -10.50 -10.27 -5.81
CA ALA A 77 -9.26 -9.63 -6.21
C ALA A 77 -9.20 -8.20 -5.66
N LEU A 78 -8.11 -7.91 -4.94
CA LEU A 78 -7.88 -6.64 -4.28
C LEU A 78 -6.77 -5.88 -5.02
N SER A 79 -7.11 -4.69 -5.53
CA SER A 79 -6.13 -3.77 -6.11
C SER A 79 -5.04 -3.45 -5.10
N SER A 80 -3.78 -3.61 -5.48
CA SER A 80 -2.63 -3.55 -4.58
C SER A 80 -1.49 -2.82 -5.26
N VAL A 81 -0.73 -2.03 -4.51
CA VAL A 81 0.46 -1.35 -5.03
C VAL A 81 1.65 -1.65 -4.12
N SER A 82 2.80 -1.90 -4.74
CA SER A 82 4.07 -2.04 -4.03
C SER A 82 4.71 -0.66 -3.84
N VAL A 83 5.23 -0.41 -2.65
CA VAL A 83 5.81 0.87 -2.23
C VAL A 83 7.23 0.61 -1.72
N SER A 84 8.23 1.20 -2.36
CA SER A 84 9.61 1.11 -1.90
C SER A 84 9.79 1.85 -0.57
N ARG A 85 10.86 1.54 0.18
CA ARG A 85 11.15 2.25 1.45
C ARG A 85 11.28 3.76 1.25
N ASN A 86 11.99 4.20 0.21
CA ASN A 86 12.12 5.61 -0.14
C ASN A 86 10.77 6.27 -0.44
N MET A 87 9.91 5.60 -1.21
CA MET A 87 8.58 6.13 -1.53
C MET A 87 7.67 6.17 -0.30
N PHE A 88 7.77 5.18 0.59
CA PHE A 88 7.07 5.20 1.87
C PHE A 88 7.44 6.42 2.70
N GLU A 89 8.72 6.78 2.80
CA GLU A 89 9.15 7.98 3.53
C GLU A 89 8.58 9.27 2.90
N THR A 90 8.53 9.35 1.57
CA THR A 90 7.90 10.47 0.86
C THR A 90 6.41 10.55 1.15
N ILE A 91 5.68 9.43 1.06
CA ILE A 91 4.24 9.34 1.33
C ILE A 91 3.95 9.70 2.79
N ALA A 92 4.72 9.13 3.73
CA ALA A 92 4.54 9.40 5.15
C ALA A 92 4.78 10.87 5.47
N ARG A 93 5.83 11.49 4.92
CA ARG A 93 6.11 12.91 5.10
C ARG A 93 4.98 13.78 4.54
N ASP A 94 4.52 13.50 3.32
CA ASP A 94 3.41 14.23 2.69
C ASP A 94 2.12 14.11 3.51
N ILE A 95 1.75 12.90 3.93
CA ILE A 95 0.54 12.69 4.73
C ILE A 95 0.63 13.40 6.08
N LEU A 96 1.77 13.30 6.78
CA LEU A 96 1.92 13.84 8.13
C LEU A 96 2.17 15.34 8.19
N LEU A 97 2.71 15.95 7.14
CA LEU A 97 3.06 17.38 7.14
C LEU A 97 2.13 18.23 6.28
N GLU A 98 1.65 17.69 5.15
CA GLU A 98 0.91 18.46 4.15
C GLU A 98 -0.60 18.15 4.16
N ARG A 99 -1.02 16.94 4.59
CA ARG A 99 -2.41 16.47 4.46
C ARG A 99 -3.14 16.35 5.79
N MET A 100 -3.76 17.45 6.23
CA MET A 100 -4.56 17.51 7.48
C MET A 100 -5.84 16.64 7.47
N ASP A 101 -6.18 16.01 6.36
CA ASP A 101 -7.39 15.21 6.19
C ASP A 101 -7.14 13.68 6.27
N ARG A 102 -5.89 13.23 6.43
CA ARG A 102 -5.52 11.82 6.36
C ARG A 102 -4.74 11.32 7.56
N THR A 103 -4.97 10.06 7.89
CA THR A 103 -4.24 9.31 8.91
C THR A 103 -3.38 8.26 8.23
N LEU A 104 -2.08 8.23 8.51
CA LEU A 104 -1.19 7.15 8.10
C LEU A 104 -1.30 6.01 9.10
N GLU A 105 -1.53 4.78 8.62
CA GLU A 105 -1.51 3.57 9.44
C GLU A 105 -0.50 2.57 8.88
N LEU A 106 0.47 2.16 9.71
CA LEU A 106 1.47 1.16 9.38
C LEU A 106 1.15 -0.14 10.10
N TYR A 107 0.97 -1.21 9.33
CA TYR A 107 0.74 -2.55 9.83
C TYR A 107 1.96 -3.44 9.56
N GLU A 108 2.32 -4.25 10.55
CA GLU A 108 3.31 -5.31 10.40
C GLU A 108 2.66 -6.66 10.68
N GLY A 109 3.08 -7.69 9.96
CA GLY A 109 2.46 -9.00 10.11
C GLY A 109 2.79 -9.99 9.02
N SER A 110 2.16 -11.15 9.10
CA SER A 110 2.20 -12.18 8.06
C SER A 110 0.96 -13.05 8.10
N GLY A 111 0.57 -13.61 6.94
CA GLY A 111 -0.65 -14.40 6.82
C GLY A 111 -1.88 -13.57 7.24
N SER A 112 -2.62 -14.06 8.23
CA SER A 112 -3.78 -13.36 8.83
C SER A 112 -3.44 -12.55 10.08
N ASN A 113 -2.19 -12.58 10.55
CA ASN A 113 -1.77 -11.94 11.79
C ASN A 113 -1.08 -10.60 11.49
N TRP A 114 -1.88 -9.56 11.33
CA TRP A 114 -1.43 -8.18 11.13
C TRP A 114 -1.81 -7.33 12.33
N ARG A 115 -0.91 -6.45 12.74
CA ARG A 115 -1.12 -5.49 13.82
C ARG A 115 -0.74 -4.10 13.37
N LEU A 116 -1.51 -3.11 13.81
CA LEU A 116 -1.12 -1.71 13.69
C LEU A 116 0.09 -1.49 14.60
N VAL A 117 1.22 -1.08 14.02
CA VAL A 117 2.46 -0.79 14.76
C VAL A 117 2.71 0.69 14.93
N LYS A 118 2.28 1.50 13.96
CA LYS A 118 2.39 2.96 14.01
C LYS A 118 1.16 3.57 13.37
N SER A 119 0.68 4.66 13.96
CA SER A 119 -0.29 5.54 13.34
C SER A 119 0.18 6.98 13.49
N GLY A 120 -0.19 7.82 12.53
CA GLY A 120 0.12 9.24 12.58
C GLY A 120 -0.92 10.07 11.84
N THR A 121 -1.25 11.21 12.41
CA THR A 121 -2.06 12.28 11.82
C THR A 121 -1.22 13.55 11.95
N PRO A 122 -1.41 14.56 11.07
CA PRO A 122 -0.78 15.87 11.25
C PRO A 122 -1.11 16.53 12.58
#